data_AF-A0A179GYX1-F1
#
_entry.id   AF-A0A179GYX1-F1
#
_cell.length_a   1.000
_cell.length_b   1.000
_cell.length_c   1.000
_cell.angle_alpha   90.00
_cell.angle_beta   90.00
_cell.angle_gamma   90.00
#
_symmetry.space_group_name_H-M   'P 1'
#
loop_
_entity.id
_entity.type
_entity.pdbx_description
1 polymer ?
#
loop_
_entity_poly.entity_id
_entity_poly.type
_entity_poly.pdbx_seq_one_letter_code
_entity_poly.pdbx_strand_id
1 'polypeptide(L)'
;MPRTRKPAAPERGRAARRDGEAAGDAVVAAAAAAVPSADGRLEPTPRMTGHQWFYIFVLDGLGAMALSGGVNFGIAYAMYTTQDTKERPIRLFGLPNTLAGDAAVTIIVQCIITWFVEWALVAHDLEHRSVHPIGWVSVPSSSSRWQRLLRWWFFLPIAGSAGDEVDGSDASTPRPDEVVERVRVNSPVAVFQQALRGFLLAVPSFLVLWPISVGALTAVGRKEGADWVYADRWAPQVFKLVLGGVLGLLTTPLMAMFWLVRAGWEAEGGR
;
A
#
# COMPACT_ATOMS: atom_id res chain seq x y z
N MET A 1 -10.37 6.54 -88.87
CA MET A 1 -8.97 6.08 -88.77
C MET A 1 -8.85 5.05 -87.63
N PRO A 2 -7.87 4.13 -87.69
CA PRO A 2 -8.07 2.69 -87.51
C PRO A 2 -7.91 2.15 -86.08
N ARG A 3 -8.38 0.90 -85.94
CA ARG A 3 -8.23 -0.01 -84.80
C ARG A 3 -6.78 -0.45 -84.57
N THR A 4 -6.55 -0.88 -83.31
CA THR A 4 -5.62 -1.92 -82.81
C THR A 4 -4.12 -1.64 -82.72
N ARG A 5 -3.59 -1.66 -81.48
CA ARG A 5 -2.73 -2.75 -80.95
C ARG A 5 -2.38 -2.53 -79.45
N LYS A 6 -2.84 -3.43 -78.57
CA LYS A 6 -1.99 -4.03 -77.50
C LYS A 6 -1.19 -5.17 -78.19
N PRO A 7 -0.03 -5.67 -77.69
CA PRO A 7 0.31 -5.89 -76.27
C PRO A 7 1.79 -5.67 -75.90
N ALA A 8 2.13 -5.70 -74.60
CA ALA A 8 3.26 -6.45 -74.02
C ALA A 8 3.52 -6.01 -72.56
N ALA A 9 3.29 -6.94 -71.64
CA ALA A 9 4.12 -7.14 -70.45
C ALA A 9 4.78 -8.52 -70.70
N PRO A 10 6.00 -8.83 -70.23
CA PRO A 10 6.37 -8.68 -68.81
C PRO A 10 7.84 -8.29 -68.56
N GLU A 11 8.15 -7.74 -67.39
CA GLU A 11 9.43 -8.05 -66.77
C GLU A 11 9.34 -8.05 -65.25
N ARG A 12 9.81 -9.16 -64.68
CA ARG A 12 9.87 -9.48 -63.26
C ARG A 12 11.16 -8.88 -62.70
N GLY A 13 11.06 -7.81 -61.93
CA GLY A 13 12.08 -7.40 -60.97
C GLY A 13 11.73 -7.92 -59.58
N ARG A 14 12.42 -8.97 -59.14
CA ARG A 14 12.34 -9.56 -57.79
C ARG A 14 13.48 -8.96 -56.95
N ALA A 15 13.23 -8.84 -55.64
CA ALA A 15 14.12 -8.37 -54.56
C ALA A 15 14.11 -6.84 -54.35
N ALA A 16 13.99 -6.30 -53.14
CA ALA A 16 14.32 -6.84 -51.83
C ALA A 16 13.24 -6.50 -50.78
N ARG A 17 12.89 -7.51 -50.00
CA ARG A 17 12.07 -7.46 -48.80
C ARG A 17 12.92 -6.82 -47.68
N ARG A 18 12.61 -5.58 -47.26
CA ARG A 18 13.15 -5.01 -46.02
C ARG A 18 12.39 -5.62 -44.84
N ASP A 19 12.73 -6.87 -44.52
CA ASP A 19 12.44 -7.45 -43.22
C ASP A 19 13.47 -6.87 -42.23
N GLY A 20 13.20 -5.68 -41.69
CA GLY A 20 14.15 -5.02 -40.76
C GLY A 20 13.59 -3.85 -39.95
N GLU A 21 12.49 -3.22 -40.40
CA GLU A 21 11.97 -2.01 -39.75
C GLU A 21 10.89 -2.28 -38.69
N ALA A 22 10.25 -3.46 -38.70
CA ALA A 22 9.16 -3.78 -37.76
C ALA A 22 9.64 -4.20 -36.35
N ALA A 23 10.91 -4.59 -36.20
CA ALA A 23 11.45 -5.01 -34.90
C ALA A 23 12.01 -3.83 -34.07
N GLY A 24 12.41 -2.73 -34.73
CA GLY A 24 12.85 -1.50 -34.07
C GLY A 24 11.68 -0.72 -33.47
N ASP A 25 10.58 -0.62 -34.22
CA ASP A 25 9.41 0.14 -33.78
C ASP A 25 8.65 -0.54 -32.63
N ALA A 26 8.70 -1.86 -32.52
CA ALA A 26 8.09 -2.59 -31.40
C ALA A 26 8.87 -2.44 -30.08
N VAL A 27 10.20 -2.25 -30.16
CA VAL A 27 11.05 -2.02 -28.97
C VAL A 27 11.02 -0.54 -28.55
N VAL A 28 10.79 0.38 -29.49
CA VAL A 28 10.60 1.81 -29.20
C VAL A 28 9.17 2.11 -28.71
N ALA A 29 8.16 1.33 -29.11
CA ALA A 29 6.80 1.45 -28.57
C ALA A 29 6.66 0.98 -27.11
N ALA A 30 7.65 0.29 -26.55
CA ALA A 30 7.69 -0.11 -25.14
C ALA A 30 8.30 0.95 -24.21
N ALA A 31 8.76 2.08 -24.76
CA ALA A 31 9.26 3.23 -24.02
C ALA A 31 8.51 4.49 -24.45
N ALA A 32 7.17 4.46 -24.38
CA ALA A 32 6.39 5.69 -24.26
C ALA A 32 6.82 6.37 -22.95
N ALA A 33 7.89 7.16 -23.04
CA ALA A 33 8.39 8.00 -21.97
C ALA A 33 7.21 8.83 -21.49
N ALA A 34 6.87 8.67 -20.20
CA ALA A 34 5.89 9.48 -19.52
C ALA A 34 6.23 10.94 -19.81
N VAL A 35 5.36 11.62 -20.56
CA VAL A 35 5.52 13.05 -20.80
C VAL A 35 5.25 13.70 -19.44
N PRO A 36 6.23 14.40 -18.84
CA PRO A 36 6.00 15.03 -17.56
C PRO A 36 4.84 16.02 -17.70
N SER A 37 3.81 15.86 -16.85
CA SER A 37 2.75 16.86 -16.74
C SER A 37 3.37 18.21 -16.37
N ALA A 38 2.77 19.32 -16.83
CA ALA A 38 3.32 20.68 -16.72
C ALA A 38 3.71 21.10 -15.28
N ASP A 39 3.19 20.41 -14.27
CA ASP A 39 3.45 20.67 -12.85
C ASP A 39 4.59 19.80 -12.26
N GLY A 40 5.28 19.01 -13.07
CA GLY A 40 6.42 18.19 -12.63
C GLY A 40 6.06 16.95 -11.80
N ARG A 41 4.78 16.56 -11.76
CA ARG A 41 4.30 15.29 -11.17
C ARG A 41 4.36 14.16 -12.22
N LEU A 42 4.64 12.94 -11.79
CA LEU A 42 4.62 11.76 -12.66
C LEU A 42 3.17 11.42 -13.06
N GLU A 43 2.98 11.09 -14.33
CA GLU A 43 1.64 10.72 -14.82
C GLU A 43 1.19 9.37 -14.23
N PRO A 44 -0.12 9.24 -13.90
CA PRO A 44 -0.70 7.97 -13.50
C PRO A 44 -0.54 6.91 -14.58
N THR A 45 -0.13 5.72 -14.15
CA THR A 45 0.13 4.60 -15.06
C THR A 45 -1.17 3.89 -15.47
N PRO A 46 -1.39 3.64 -16.78
CA PRO A 46 -2.62 3.01 -17.27
C PRO A 46 -2.63 1.49 -17.08
N ARG A 47 -1.53 0.89 -16.63
CA ARG A 47 -1.37 -0.54 -16.29
C ARG A 47 -0.32 -0.68 -15.20
N MET A 48 -0.38 -1.77 -14.44
CA MET A 48 0.63 -2.09 -13.44
C MET A 48 2.00 -2.31 -14.12
N THR A 49 2.97 -1.47 -13.77
CA THR A 49 4.34 -1.57 -14.30
C THR A 49 5.16 -2.58 -13.49
N GLY A 50 6.22 -3.13 -14.11
CA GLY A 50 7.13 -4.03 -13.40
C GLY A 50 7.82 -3.37 -12.20
N HIS A 51 8.12 -2.07 -12.30
CA HIS A 51 8.68 -1.28 -11.21
C HIS A 51 7.70 -1.14 -10.04
N GLN A 52 6.42 -0.84 -10.32
CA GLN A 52 5.39 -0.81 -9.27
C GLN A 52 5.19 -2.17 -8.61
N TRP A 53 5.21 -3.26 -9.40
CA TRP A 53 5.11 -4.60 -8.84
C TRP A 53 6.28 -4.90 -7.89
N PHE A 54 7.50 -4.54 -8.30
CA PHE A 54 8.69 -4.70 -7.46
C PHE A 54 8.59 -3.86 -6.18
N TYR A 55 8.20 -2.59 -6.29
CA TYR A 55 7.97 -1.70 -5.16
C TYR A 55 6.98 -2.32 -4.15
N ILE A 56 5.76 -2.64 -4.61
CA ILE A 56 4.67 -3.11 -3.76
C ILE A 56 4.96 -4.47 -3.12
N PHE A 57 5.48 -5.43 -3.86
CA PHE A 57 5.58 -6.82 -3.37
C PHE A 57 6.96 -7.18 -2.84
N VAL A 58 8.02 -6.54 -3.31
CA VAL A 58 9.39 -6.83 -2.85
C VAL A 58 9.80 -5.85 -1.76
N LEU A 59 9.70 -4.54 -1.99
CA LEU A 59 10.06 -3.55 -0.98
C LEU A 59 9.02 -3.52 0.14
N ASP A 60 7.77 -3.23 -0.21
CA ASP A 60 6.69 -3.14 0.79
C ASP A 60 6.16 -4.51 1.20
N GLY A 61 6.48 -5.60 0.50
CA GLY A 61 6.11 -6.95 0.94
C GLY A 61 7.22 -7.61 1.75
N LEU A 62 8.25 -8.10 1.06
CA LEU A 62 9.34 -8.84 1.68
C LEU A 62 10.24 -7.96 2.55
N GLY A 63 10.51 -6.72 2.14
CA GLY A 63 11.27 -5.76 2.95
C GLY A 63 10.55 -5.44 4.25
N ALA A 64 9.25 -5.13 4.17
CA ALA A 64 8.42 -4.90 5.36
C ALA A 64 8.30 -6.13 6.26
N MET A 65 8.23 -7.35 5.70
CA MET A 65 8.26 -8.60 6.45
C MET A 65 9.54 -8.71 7.31
N ALA A 66 10.69 -8.48 6.69
CA ALA A 66 11.97 -8.56 7.39
C ALA A 66 12.09 -7.49 8.47
N LEU A 67 11.72 -6.25 8.16
CA LEU A 67 11.80 -5.13 9.10
C LEU A 67 10.84 -5.31 10.28
N SER A 68 9.56 -5.56 9.99
CA SER A 68 8.51 -5.70 11.01
C SER A 68 8.73 -6.95 11.87
N GLY A 69 9.18 -8.06 11.29
CA GLY A 69 9.59 -9.25 12.04
C GLY A 69 10.78 -8.98 12.96
N GLY A 70 11.81 -8.30 12.44
CA GLY A 70 13.00 -7.93 13.22
C GLY A 70 12.69 -7.00 14.40
N VAL A 71 11.87 -5.96 14.19
CA VAL A 71 11.45 -5.04 15.26
C VAL A 71 10.65 -5.77 16.33
N ASN A 72 9.66 -6.59 15.95
CA ASN A 72 8.86 -7.36 16.90
C ASN A 72 9.71 -8.37 17.68
N PHE A 73 10.67 -9.04 17.02
CA PHE A 73 11.64 -9.90 17.67
C PHE A 73 12.45 -9.14 18.73
N GLY A 74 12.98 -7.97 18.37
CA GLY A 74 13.79 -7.14 19.26
C GLY A 74 13.02 -6.70 20.51
N ILE A 75 11.78 -6.21 20.33
CA ILE A 75 10.89 -5.83 21.43
C ILE A 75 10.60 -7.03 22.33
N ALA A 76 10.24 -8.18 21.75
CA ALA A 76 9.97 -9.39 22.50
C ALA A 76 11.19 -9.91 23.25
N TYR A 77 12.37 -9.83 22.64
CA TYR A 77 13.62 -10.21 23.27
C TYR A 77 13.88 -9.34 24.50
N ALA A 78 13.83 -8.03 24.35
CA ALA A 78 14.02 -7.09 25.45
C ALA A 78 12.98 -7.31 26.55
N MET A 79 11.69 -7.43 26.19
CA MET A 79 10.61 -7.57 27.16
C MET A 79 10.69 -8.87 27.95
N TYR A 80 10.82 -10.02 27.28
CA TYR A 80 10.73 -11.32 27.97
C TYR A 80 12.02 -11.76 28.65
N THR A 81 13.19 -11.27 28.23
CA THR A 81 14.47 -11.63 28.88
C THR A 81 14.83 -10.73 30.07
N THR A 82 14.19 -9.57 30.21
CA THR A 82 14.45 -8.63 31.32
C THR A 82 13.42 -8.75 32.45
N GLN A 83 12.28 -9.41 32.21
CA GLN A 83 11.25 -9.64 33.22
C GLN A 83 11.63 -10.77 34.18
N ASP A 84 11.17 -10.68 35.43
CA ASP A 84 11.27 -11.81 36.38
C ASP A 84 10.23 -12.88 36.01
N THR A 85 10.66 -13.79 35.15
CA THR A 85 9.85 -14.92 34.68
C THR A 85 9.75 -16.06 35.70
N LYS A 86 10.49 -16.01 36.81
CA LYS A 86 10.38 -16.99 37.90
C LYS A 86 9.17 -16.69 38.79
N GLU A 87 8.95 -15.42 39.10
CA GLU A 87 7.77 -14.99 39.86
C GLU A 87 6.53 -14.82 38.97
N ARG A 88 6.73 -14.41 37.70
CA ARG A 88 5.66 -14.11 36.75
C ARG A 88 5.88 -14.86 35.43
N PRO A 89 5.55 -16.16 35.38
CA PRO A 89 5.79 -16.97 34.19
C PRO A 89 5.03 -16.42 32.98
N ILE A 90 5.62 -16.61 31.79
CA ILE A 90 5.01 -16.23 30.52
C ILE A 90 3.91 -17.24 30.22
N ARG A 91 2.70 -16.74 30.02
CA ARG A 91 1.49 -17.55 29.84
C ARG A 91 0.82 -17.24 28.52
N LEU A 92 0.02 -18.17 28.01
CA LEU A 92 -0.75 -17.93 26.80
C LEU A 92 -1.86 -16.90 27.05
N PHE A 93 -2.67 -17.11 28.09
CA PHE A 93 -3.80 -16.22 28.40
C PHE A 93 -3.60 -15.43 29.69
N GLY A 94 -2.97 -16.01 30.71
CA GLY A 94 -2.83 -15.39 32.03
C GLY A 94 -2.00 -14.11 32.05
N LEU A 95 -2.50 -13.10 32.77
CA LEU A 95 -1.75 -11.89 33.11
C LEU A 95 -0.68 -12.19 34.18
N PRO A 96 0.40 -11.39 34.28
CA PRO A 96 0.68 -10.17 33.51
C PRO A 96 1.38 -10.39 32.16
N ASN A 97 2.04 -11.53 31.96
CA ASN A 97 2.88 -11.81 30.79
C ASN A 97 2.14 -12.70 29.78
N THR A 98 1.08 -12.17 29.17
CA THR A 98 0.20 -12.89 28.23
C THR A 98 0.69 -12.77 26.78
N LEU A 99 0.91 -13.91 26.12
CA LEU A 99 1.26 -13.94 24.69
C LEU A 99 0.06 -13.65 23.80
N ALA A 100 -1.14 -14.10 24.17
CA ALA A 100 -2.35 -13.85 23.38
C ALA A 100 -2.74 -12.37 23.41
N GLY A 101 -2.59 -11.71 24.57
CA GLY A 101 -2.80 -10.27 24.68
C GLY A 101 -1.76 -9.48 23.89
N ASP A 102 -0.50 -9.87 23.98
CA ASP A 102 0.59 -9.23 23.24
C ASP A 102 0.42 -9.38 21.71
N ALA A 103 -0.03 -10.55 21.24
CA ALA A 103 -0.40 -10.77 19.85
C ALA A 103 -1.52 -9.82 19.38
N ALA A 104 -2.58 -9.66 20.19
CA ALA A 104 -3.70 -8.78 19.87
C ALA A 104 -3.25 -7.32 19.74
N VAL A 105 -2.46 -6.84 20.71
CA VAL A 105 -1.91 -5.48 20.72
C VAL A 105 -1.00 -5.28 19.51
N THR A 106 -0.15 -6.25 19.20
CA THR A 106 0.75 -6.19 18.03
C THR A 106 -0.02 -5.96 16.76
N ILE A 107 -1.07 -6.75 16.50
CA ILE A 107 -1.85 -6.64 15.27
C ILE A 107 -2.48 -5.26 15.12
N ILE A 108 -3.08 -4.75 16.20
CA ILE A 108 -3.76 -3.46 16.19
C ILE A 108 -2.75 -2.31 16.04
N VAL A 109 -1.75 -2.27 16.91
CA VAL A 109 -0.79 -1.15 16.98
C VAL A 109 0.09 -1.13 15.73
N GLN A 110 0.57 -2.28 15.27
CA GLN A 110 1.38 -2.36 14.05
C GLN A 110 0.59 -1.85 12.86
N CYS A 111 -0.64 -2.32 12.61
CA CYS A 111 -1.44 -1.82 11.48
C CYS A 111 -1.70 -0.31 11.53
N ILE A 112 -1.92 0.27 12.71
CA ILE A 112 -2.09 1.72 12.86
C ILE A 112 -0.78 2.46 12.54
N ILE A 113 0.34 2.05 13.14
CA ILE A 113 1.64 2.71 12.92
C ILE A 113 2.06 2.56 11.46
N THR A 114 1.98 1.34 10.92
CA THR A 114 2.31 1.03 9.54
C THR A 114 1.50 1.89 8.57
N TRP A 115 0.21 2.11 8.82
CA TRP A 115 -0.61 2.99 7.99
C TRP A 115 -0.02 4.40 7.84
N PHE A 116 0.49 4.99 8.94
CA PHE A 116 1.14 6.30 8.91
C PHE A 116 2.52 6.26 8.26
N VAL A 117 3.29 5.20 8.50
CA VAL A 117 4.60 5.01 7.87
C VAL A 117 4.46 4.92 6.36
N GLU A 118 3.53 4.09 5.86
CA GLU A 118 3.27 3.93 4.43
C GLU A 118 2.75 5.21 3.79
N TRP A 119 1.91 5.97 4.52
CA TRP A 119 1.50 7.29 4.05
C TRP A 119 2.69 8.21 3.80
N ALA A 120 3.63 8.28 4.75
CA ALA A 120 4.80 9.14 4.65
C ALA A 120 5.79 8.65 3.58
N LEU A 121 6.05 7.34 3.52
CA LEU A 121 6.98 6.74 2.55
C LEU A 121 6.48 6.91 1.11
N VAL A 122 5.22 6.55 0.84
CA VAL A 122 4.65 6.68 -0.51
C VAL A 122 4.57 8.14 -0.93
N ALA A 123 4.20 9.05 -0.02
CA ALA A 123 4.21 10.49 -0.32
C ALA A 123 5.62 10.97 -0.70
N HIS A 124 6.64 10.58 0.08
CA HIS A 124 8.03 10.91 -0.21
C HIS A 124 8.51 10.34 -1.55
N ASP A 125 8.18 9.08 -1.86
CA ASP A 125 8.57 8.43 -3.11
C ASP A 125 7.87 9.01 -4.34
N LEU A 126 6.64 9.49 -4.18
CA LEU A 126 5.92 10.23 -5.21
C LEU A 126 6.53 11.61 -5.46
N GLU A 127 6.90 12.33 -4.39
CA GLU A 127 7.57 13.65 -4.47
C GLU A 127 8.94 13.55 -5.19
N HIS A 128 9.71 12.51 -4.88
CA HIS A 128 11.02 12.26 -5.49
C HIS A 128 10.95 11.57 -6.86
N ARG A 129 9.74 11.32 -7.37
CA ARG A 129 9.50 10.66 -8.67
C ARG A 129 10.12 9.25 -8.75
N SER A 130 10.23 8.58 -7.61
CA SER A 130 10.73 7.20 -7.50
C SER A 130 9.69 6.17 -7.93
N VAL A 131 8.40 6.49 -7.79
CA VAL A 131 7.28 5.60 -8.14
C VAL A 131 6.16 6.36 -8.84
N HIS A 132 5.49 5.72 -9.79
CA HIS A 132 4.34 6.30 -10.48
C HIS A 132 3.04 6.03 -9.70
N PRO A 133 2.09 6.99 -9.68
CA PRO A 133 0.73 6.73 -9.23
C PRO A 133 0.03 5.64 -10.06
N ILE A 134 -0.94 4.97 -9.46
CA ILE A 134 -1.78 3.95 -10.13
C ILE A 134 -2.98 4.65 -10.78
N GLY A 135 -3.06 4.63 -12.12
CA GLY A 135 -4.17 5.24 -12.89
C GLY A 135 -5.15 4.25 -13.53
N TRP A 136 -4.88 2.94 -13.45
CA TRP A 136 -5.76 1.93 -14.05
C TRP A 136 -7.00 1.61 -13.23
N VAL A 137 -7.09 2.14 -12.01
CA VAL A 137 -8.26 2.00 -11.14
C VAL A 137 -9.12 3.26 -11.29
N SER A 138 -10.33 3.12 -11.82
CA SER A 138 -11.27 4.24 -11.98
C SER A 138 -11.80 4.78 -10.66
N VAL A 139 -11.96 6.11 -10.58
CA VAL A 139 -12.53 6.81 -9.42
C VAL A 139 -13.95 6.29 -9.11
N PRO A 140 -14.27 5.97 -7.85
CA PRO A 140 -15.61 5.51 -7.47
C PRO A 140 -16.67 6.59 -7.68
N SER A 141 -17.78 6.25 -8.36
CA SER A 141 -18.96 7.13 -8.52
C SER A 141 -19.67 7.42 -7.18
N SER A 142 -20.56 8.41 -7.12
CA SER A 142 -21.36 8.73 -5.92
C SER A 142 -22.73 8.04 -5.87
N SER A 143 -23.05 7.23 -6.90
CA SER A 143 -24.39 6.70 -7.15
C SER A 143 -24.92 5.75 -6.07
N SER A 144 -24.06 4.89 -5.51
CA SER A 144 -24.47 3.84 -4.55
C SER A 144 -23.89 4.05 -3.14
N ARG A 145 -24.56 3.48 -2.12
CA ARG A 145 -24.05 3.48 -0.72
C ARG A 145 -22.64 2.89 -0.62
N TRP A 146 -22.37 1.83 -1.37
CA TRP A 146 -21.07 1.17 -1.37
C TRP A 146 -19.97 2.05 -1.95
N GLN A 147 -20.27 2.75 -3.05
CA GLN A 147 -19.30 3.67 -3.62
C GLN A 147 -19.07 4.90 -2.74
N ARG A 148 -20.09 5.38 -2.01
CA ARG A 148 -19.91 6.42 -0.98
C ARG A 148 -19.00 5.96 0.15
N LEU A 149 -19.12 4.70 0.59
CA LEU A 149 -18.22 4.12 1.58
C LEU A 149 -16.78 4.05 1.05
N LEU A 150 -16.59 3.65 -0.22
CA LEU A 150 -15.27 3.66 -0.86
C LEU A 150 -14.70 5.08 -0.97
N ARG A 151 -15.51 6.07 -1.36
CA ARG A 151 -15.07 7.48 -1.41
C ARG A 151 -14.64 7.98 -0.04
N TRP A 152 -15.42 7.69 1.01
CA TRP A 152 -15.04 7.98 2.39
C TRP A 152 -13.72 7.28 2.76
N TRP A 153 -13.59 5.99 2.47
CA TRP A 153 -12.39 5.20 2.73
C TRP A 153 -11.14 5.81 2.09
N PHE A 154 -11.24 6.32 0.86
CA PHE A 154 -10.13 6.92 0.10
C PHE A 154 -10.00 8.46 0.23
N PHE A 155 -10.65 9.08 1.22
CA PHE A 155 -10.59 10.54 1.44
C PHE A 155 -11.12 11.43 0.30
N LEU A 156 -11.96 10.86 -0.57
CA LEU A 156 -12.58 11.60 -1.68
C LEU A 156 -13.79 12.43 -1.19
N PRO A 157 -13.98 13.66 -1.71
CA PRO A 157 -15.16 14.47 -1.39
C PRO A 157 -16.45 13.70 -1.70
N ILE A 158 -17.41 13.69 -0.78
CA ILE A 158 -18.75 13.16 -1.05
C ILE A 158 -19.50 14.25 -1.83
N ALA A 159 -19.98 13.92 -3.04
CA ALA A 159 -20.80 14.83 -3.83
C ALA A 159 -22.04 15.23 -3.01
N GLY A 160 -22.13 16.52 -2.67
CA GLY A 160 -23.15 17.08 -1.76
C GLY A 160 -22.59 17.72 -0.48
N SER A 161 -21.29 17.61 -0.18
CA SER A 161 -20.64 18.31 0.96
C SER A 161 -19.76 19.49 0.55
N ALA A 162 -19.61 19.76 -0.75
CA ALA A 162 -18.94 20.96 -1.28
C ALA A 162 -19.94 22.11 -1.46
N GLY A 163 -20.70 22.39 -0.41
CA GLY A 163 -21.62 23.51 -0.32
C GLY A 163 -21.30 24.29 0.95
N ASP A 164 -20.27 25.12 0.88
CA ASP A 164 -20.20 26.44 1.54
C ASP A 164 -18.96 27.20 1.04
N GLU A 165 -19.26 28.29 0.32
CA GLU A 165 -18.54 29.54 0.05
C GLU A 165 -16.99 29.59 0.11
N VAL A 166 -16.37 30.04 -0.99
CA VAL A 166 -15.55 31.26 -0.98
C VAL A 166 -15.82 32.02 -2.29
N ASP A 167 -16.56 33.13 -2.15
CA ASP A 167 -16.75 34.18 -3.15
C ASP A 167 -15.44 34.98 -3.34
N GLY A 168 -15.31 35.65 -4.48
CA GLY A 168 -14.04 36.07 -5.07
C GLY A 168 -13.20 37.14 -4.33
N SER A 169 -12.07 37.43 -4.99
CA SER A 169 -11.11 38.53 -4.78
C SER A 169 -10.20 38.47 -3.54
N ASP A 170 -8.96 38.00 -3.73
CA ASP A 170 -7.78 38.87 -3.56
C ASP A 170 -6.47 38.17 -3.97
N ALA A 171 -5.72 38.84 -4.85
CA ALA A 171 -4.42 38.41 -5.36
C ALA A 171 -3.31 38.69 -4.35
N SER A 172 -3.27 37.94 -3.25
CA SER A 172 -2.07 37.74 -2.41
C SER A 172 -2.24 36.56 -1.41
N THR A 173 -3.16 35.65 -1.69
CA THR A 173 -3.43 34.48 -0.86
C THR A 173 -2.39 33.39 -1.12
N PRO A 174 -1.83 32.75 -0.07
CA PRO A 174 -1.11 31.50 -0.25
C PRO A 174 -2.00 30.53 -1.01
N ARG A 175 -1.39 29.82 -1.96
CA ARG A 175 -2.01 28.78 -2.78
C ARG A 175 -3.02 27.95 -1.95
N PRO A 176 -4.33 27.91 -2.31
CA PRO A 176 -5.36 27.23 -1.54
C PRO A 176 -5.00 25.76 -1.25
N ASP A 177 -4.26 25.14 -2.17
CA ASP A 177 -3.63 23.84 -2.07
C ASP A 177 -2.73 23.71 -0.83
N GLU A 178 -1.86 24.68 -0.51
CA GLU A 178 -0.97 24.60 0.65
C GLU A 178 -1.70 24.80 2.00
N VAL A 179 -2.72 25.65 2.04
CA VAL A 179 -3.48 25.94 3.28
C VAL A 179 -4.46 24.81 3.58
N VAL A 180 -5.16 24.29 2.57
CA VAL A 180 -6.10 23.17 2.73
C VAL A 180 -5.35 21.88 3.07
N GLU A 181 -4.16 21.67 2.50
CA GLU A 181 -3.33 20.51 2.83
C GLU A 181 -2.79 20.60 4.27
N ARG A 182 -2.27 21.76 4.71
CA ARG A 182 -1.76 21.97 6.09
C ARG A 182 -2.84 21.92 7.18
N VAL A 183 -4.05 22.44 6.92
CA VAL A 183 -5.16 22.39 7.89
C VAL A 183 -5.71 20.96 8.02
N ARG A 184 -5.62 20.16 6.97
CA ARG A 184 -6.10 18.76 6.96
C ARG A 184 -5.19 17.82 7.75
N VAL A 185 -3.89 18.07 7.87
CA VAL A 185 -2.96 17.18 8.63
C VAL A 185 -2.85 17.54 10.12
N ASN A 186 -3.11 18.80 10.50
CA ASN A 186 -3.02 19.25 11.89
C ASN A 186 -4.32 19.09 12.69
N SER A 187 -5.39 18.59 12.06
CA SER A 187 -6.65 18.34 12.76
C SER A 187 -6.59 17.00 13.50
N PRO A 188 -6.87 16.96 14.82
CA PRO A 188 -6.93 15.69 15.57
C PRO A 188 -7.99 14.74 14.98
N VAL A 189 -9.03 15.29 14.34
CA VAL A 189 -10.04 14.51 13.62
C VAL A 189 -9.43 13.78 12.43
N ALA A 190 -8.53 14.42 11.69
CA ALA A 190 -7.86 13.79 10.55
C ALA A 190 -6.89 12.70 11.00
N VAL A 191 -6.12 12.93 12.07
CA VAL A 191 -5.25 11.90 12.66
C VAL A 191 -6.07 10.70 13.13
N PHE A 192 -7.19 10.94 13.83
CA PHE A 192 -8.10 9.89 14.25
C PHE A 192 -8.69 9.12 13.05
N GLN A 193 -9.09 9.81 12.00
CA GLN A 193 -9.59 9.19 10.77
C GLN A 193 -8.52 8.32 10.08
N GLN A 194 -7.25 8.74 10.08
CA GLN A 194 -6.14 7.94 9.57
C GLN A 194 -5.94 6.68 10.44
N ALA A 195 -5.88 6.85 11.76
CA ALA A 195 -5.76 5.74 12.70
C ALA A 195 -6.91 4.73 12.57
N LEU A 196 -8.13 5.20 12.35
CA LEU A 196 -9.30 4.34 12.12
C LEU A 196 -9.14 3.46 10.87
N ARG A 197 -8.50 3.93 9.80
CA ARG A 197 -8.26 3.12 8.59
C ARG A 197 -7.20 2.06 8.82
N GLY A 198 -6.10 2.42 9.47
CA GLY A 198 -5.11 1.45 9.95
C GLY A 198 -5.76 0.39 10.86
N PHE A 199 -6.63 0.81 11.78
CA PHE A 199 -7.40 -0.11 12.62
C PHE A 199 -8.35 -1.01 11.82
N LEU A 200 -9.05 -0.48 10.82
CA LEU A 200 -9.96 -1.26 9.99
C LEU A 200 -9.24 -2.33 9.15
N LEU A 201 -7.96 -2.12 8.80
CA LEU A 201 -7.09 -3.17 8.24
C LEU A 201 -6.59 -4.16 9.31
N ALA A 202 -6.51 -3.75 10.57
CA ALA A 202 -6.18 -4.63 11.68
C ALA A 202 -7.30 -5.65 11.96
N VAL A 203 -8.57 -5.30 11.77
CA VAL A 203 -9.71 -6.20 12.04
C VAL A 203 -9.63 -7.54 11.28
N PRO A 204 -9.54 -7.58 9.95
CA PRO A 204 -9.42 -8.85 9.23
C PRO A 204 -8.13 -9.59 9.59
N SER A 205 -7.02 -8.85 9.77
CA SER A 205 -5.74 -9.41 10.20
C SER A 205 -5.84 -10.07 11.58
N PHE A 206 -6.58 -9.47 12.51
CA PHE A 206 -6.83 -10.00 13.84
C PHE A 206 -7.68 -11.28 13.77
N LEU A 207 -8.79 -11.25 13.04
CA LEU A 207 -9.68 -12.41 12.90
C LEU A 207 -8.98 -13.63 12.28
N VAL A 208 -7.93 -13.43 11.49
CA VAL A 208 -7.17 -14.52 10.87
C VAL A 208 -5.93 -14.87 11.70
N LEU A 209 -5.03 -13.92 11.93
CA LEU A 209 -3.71 -14.20 12.49
C LEU A 209 -3.75 -14.45 13.99
N TRP A 210 -4.66 -13.83 14.74
CA TRP A 210 -4.76 -14.05 16.19
C TRP A 210 -5.14 -15.50 16.54
N PRO A 211 -6.22 -16.10 16.01
CA PRO A 211 -6.55 -17.50 16.32
C PRO A 211 -5.49 -18.49 15.81
N ILE A 212 -4.89 -18.23 14.65
CA ILE A 212 -3.76 -19.04 14.15
C ILE A 212 -2.57 -18.96 15.11
N SER A 213 -2.24 -17.77 15.60
CA SER A 213 -1.19 -17.54 16.59
C SER A 213 -1.46 -18.29 17.89
N VAL A 214 -2.67 -18.16 18.43
CA VAL A 214 -3.09 -18.88 19.65
C VAL A 214 -3.00 -20.39 19.43
N GLY A 215 -3.51 -20.91 18.30
CA GLY A 215 -3.41 -22.32 17.96
C GLY A 215 -1.96 -22.81 17.88
N ALA A 216 -1.09 -22.10 17.17
CA ALA A 216 0.34 -22.42 17.08
C ALA A 216 1.02 -22.42 18.46
N LEU A 217 0.72 -21.43 19.29
CA LEU A 217 1.25 -21.34 20.65
C LEU A 217 0.77 -22.50 21.53
N THR A 218 -0.50 -22.90 21.47
CA THR A 218 -0.98 -24.08 22.22
C THR A 218 -0.28 -25.38 21.84
N ALA A 219 0.25 -25.49 20.62
CA ALA A 219 0.99 -26.66 20.16
C ALA A 219 2.44 -26.70 20.67
N VAL A 220 3.03 -25.55 20.97
CA VAL A 220 4.43 -25.42 21.42
C VAL A 220 4.54 -25.27 22.94
N GLY A 221 3.53 -24.68 23.59
CA GLY A 221 3.53 -24.40 25.02
C GLY A 221 3.41 -25.65 25.88
N ARG A 222 3.99 -25.59 27.09
CA ARG A 222 3.78 -26.64 28.11
C ARG A 222 2.48 -26.36 28.84
N LYS A 223 1.54 -27.31 28.79
CA LYS A 223 0.27 -27.18 29.51
C LYS A 223 0.48 -27.31 31.02
N GLU A 224 0.06 -26.31 31.77
CA GLU A 224 0.08 -26.29 33.24
C GLU A 224 -1.29 -25.85 33.76
N GLY A 225 -2.03 -26.78 34.36
CA GLY A 225 -3.41 -26.55 34.78
C GLY A 225 -4.31 -26.21 33.58
N ALA A 226 -4.86 -25.00 33.60
CA ALA A 226 -5.78 -24.49 32.57
C ALA A 226 -5.10 -23.58 31.52
N ASP A 227 -3.78 -23.38 31.58
CA ASP A 227 -3.04 -22.46 30.70
C ASP A 227 -1.78 -23.13 30.12
N TRP A 228 -1.10 -22.42 29.22
CA TRP A 228 0.16 -22.84 28.62
C TRP A 228 1.28 -21.90 29.05
N VAL A 229 2.42 -22.47 29.43
CA VAL A 229 3.59 -21.74 29.93
C VAL A 229 4.75 -21.89 28.94
N TYR A 230 5.55 -20.84 28.83
CA TYR A 230 6.67 -20.74 27.89
C TYR A 230 7.95 -20.34 28.60
N ALA A 231 9.08 -20.77 28.05
CA ALA A 231 10.38 -20.25 28.45
C ALA A 231 10.53 -18.78 28.03
N ASP A 232 11.38 -18.06 28.75
CA ASP A 232 11.73 -16.66 28.49
C ASP A 232 12.51 -16.45 27.20
N ARG A 233 13.12 -17.52 26.66
CA ARG A 233 13.92 -17.49 25.44
C ARG A 233 13.34 -18.33 24.31
N TRP A 234 13.54 -17.78 23.12
CA TRP A 234 13.21 -18.26 21.80
C TRP A 234 11.73 -18.36 21.48
N ALA A 235 10.90 -19.03 22.30
CA ALA A 235 9.50 -19.25 21.93
C ALA A 235 8.72 -17.92 21.76
N PRO A 236 8.71 -16.99 22.73
CA PRO A 236 8.06 -15.70 22.56
C PRO A 236 8.66 -14.83 21.44
N GLN A 237 9.98 -14.85 21.29
CA GLN A 237 10.68 -14.00 20.33
C GLN A 237 10.49 -14.46 18.90
N VAL A 238 10.61 -15.76 18.64
CA VAL A 238 10.34 -16.36 17.32
C VAL A 238 8.87 -16.18 16.95
N PHE A 239 7.97 -16.41 17.92
CA PHE A 239 6.54 -16.13 17.73
C PHE A 239 6.31 -14.70 17.23
N LYS A 240 6.90 -13.72 17.91
CA LYS A 240 6.79 -12.30 17.57
C LYS A 240 7.42 -11.94 16.24
N LEU A 241 8.57 -12.54 15.93
CA LEU A 241 9.22 -12.39 14.62
C LEU A 241 8.27 -12.81 13.50
N VAL A 242 7.70 -14.01 13.62
CA VAL A 242 6.82 -14.58 12.60
C VAL A 242 5.54 -13.78 12.50
N LEU A 243 4.88 -13.47 13.62
CA LEU A 243 3.64 -12.69 13.62
C LEU A 243 3.87 -11.30 13.01
N GLY A 244 4.88 -10.57 13.47
CA GLY A 244 5.19 -9.23 12.98
C GLY A 244 5.58 -9.22 11.50
N GLY A 245 6.35 -10.22 11.07
CA GLY A 245 6.77 -10.36 9.67
C GLY A 245 5.61 -10.72 8.74
N VAL A 246 4.82 -11.74 9.09
CA VAL A 246 3.64 -12.14 8.30
C VAL A 246 2.63 -11.01 8.24
N LEU A 247 2.40 -10.31 9.35
CA LEU A 247 1.51 -9.16 9.37
C LEU A 247 2.02 -8.04 8.46
N GLY A 248 3.32 -7.73 8.50
CA GLY A 248 3.97 -6.80 7.57
C GLY A 248 3.71 -7.22 6.13
N LEU A 249 4.16 -8.42 5.75
CA LEU A 249 4.01 -8.98 4.41
C LEU A 249 2.59 -8.85 3.82
N LEU A 250 1.57 -9.05 4.65
CA LEU A 250 0.17 -9.01 4.22
C LEU A 250 -0.41 -7.59 4.16
N THR A 251 0.05 -6.67 5.02
CA THR A 251 -0.63 -5.38 5.21
C THR A 251 0.07 -4.22 4.50
N THR A 252 1.40 -4.17 4.49
CA THR A 252 2.14 -3.06 3.87
C THR A 252 1.91 -2.96 2.35
N PRO A 253 1.90 -4.05 1.54
CA PRO A 253 1.59 -3.93 0.11
C PRO A 253 0.18 -3.38 -0.13
N LEU A 254 -0.79 -3.75 0.72
CA LEU A 254 -2.17 -3.26 0.61
C LEU A 254 -2.27 -1.76 0.92
N MET A 255 -1.53 -1.31 1.93
CA MET A 255 -1.46 0.10 2.31
C MET A 255 -0.73 0.94 1.25
N ALA A 256 0.40 0.45 0.73
CA ALA A 256 1.13 1.11 -0.36
C ALA A 256 0.25 1.23 -1.62
N MET A 257 -0.43 0.16 -2.02
CA MET A 257 -1.40 0.20 -3.12
C MET A 257 -2.52 1.21 -2.88
N PHE A 258 -3.07 1.27 -1.66
CA PHE A 258 -4.10 2.24 -1.31
C PHE A 258 -3.63 3.67 -1.55
N TRP A 259 -2.42 4.02 -1.10
CA TRP A 259 -1.86 5.36 -1.27
C TRP A 259 -1.52 5.68 -2.73
N LEU A 260 -0.98 4.73 -3.48
CA LEU A 260 -0.67 4.89 -4.91
C LEU A 260 -1.93 5.08 -5.77
N VAL A 261 -3.01 4.36 -5.46
CA VAL A 261 -4.32 4.54 -6.13
C VAL A 261 -4.91 5.90 -5.79
N ARG A 262 -4.86 6.30 -4.51
CA ARG A 262 -5.33 7.62 -4.09
C ARG A 262 -4.59 8.74 -4.83
N ALA A 263 -3.27 8.65 -4.91
CA ALA A 263 -2.45 9.63 -5.64
C ALA A 263 -2.80 9.68 -7.14
N GLY A 264 -3.14 8.53 -7.75
CA GLY A 264 -3.62 8.48 -9.13
C GLY A 264 -4.91 9.26 -9.33
N TRP A 265 -5.88 9.09 -8.43
CA TRP A 265 -7.14 9.83 -8.47
C TRP A 265 -6.99 11.33 -8.23
N GLU A 266 -6.08 11.73 -7.35
CA GLU A 266 -5.78 13.15 -7.12
C GLU A 266 -5.12 13.80 -8.35
N ALA A 267 -4.29 13.05 -9.08
CA ALA A 267 -3.71 13.52 -10.34
C ALA A 267 -4.72 13.61 -11.50
N GLU A 268 -5.72 12.72 -11.54
CA GLU A 268 -6.81 12.78 -12.53
C GLU A 268 -7.84 13.88 -12.23
N GLY A 269 -8.19 14.10 -10.97
CA GLY A 269 -9.17 15.10 -10.55
C GLY A 269 -8.64 16.54 -10.50
N GLY A 270 -7.32 16.72 -10.57
CA GLY A 270 -6.66 18.02 -10.71
C GLY A 270 -6.44 18.47 -12.17
N ARG A 271 -6.87 17.68 -13.16
CA ARG A 271 -6.94 18.04 -14.58
C ARG A 271 -8.33 18.56 -14.94
#